data_AF-A0A836FCS2-F1
#
_entry.id   AF-A0A836FCS2-F1
#
_cell.length_a   1.000
_cell.length_b   1.000
_cell.length_c   1.000
_cell.angle_alpha   90.00
_cell.angle_beta   90.00
_cell.angle_gamma   90.00
#
_symmetry.space_group_name_H-M   'P 1'
#
loop_
_entity.id
_entity.type
_entity.pdbx_description
1 polymer ?
#
loop_
_entity_poly.entity_id
_entity_poly.type
_entity_poly.pdbx_seq_one_letter_code
_entity_poly.pdbx_strand_id
1 'polypeptide(L)'
;IYFRIASLLKGKAIKEEDTPLWLVVYEAFPPKYEPRFDRRLPKKPVTPIFYEEDLIRSRFHKDQKFIPATNLANENVKSATQNFLSMYQTIKKEELLEDKTYERAMEQYVSEMENRAEKRE
;
A
#
# COMPACT_ATOMS: atom_id res chain seq x y z
N ILE A 1 -2.10 18.03 -27.43
CA ILE A 1 -2.42 19.48 -27.48
C ILE A 1 -1.16 20.30 -27.71
N TYR A 2 -0.09 20.05 -26.95
CA TYR A 2 1.24 20.65 -27.13
C TYR A 2 1.68 20.76 -28.60
N PHE A 3 1.75 19.63 -29.33
CA PHE A 3 2.19 19.64 -30.73
C PHE A 3 1.34 20.55 -31.65
N ARG A 4 0.04 20.71 -31.37
CA ARG A 4 -0.84 21.60 -32.13
C ARG A 4 -0.50 23.07 -31.88
N ILE A 5 -0.32 23.45 -30.61
CA ILE A 5 0.06 24.82 -30.22
C ILE A 5 1.44 25.16 -30.78
N ALA A 6 2.42 24.26 -30.61
CA ALA A 6 3.77 24.45 -31.14
C ALA A 6 3.79 24.63 -32.67
N SER A 7 2.98 23.85 -33.39
CA SER A 7 2.84 23.99 -34.85
C SER A 7 2.18 25.32 -35.25
N LEU A 8 1.16 25.77 -34.52
CA LEU A 8 0.49 27.05 -34.78
C LEU A 8 1.42 28.25 -34.51
N LEU A 9 2.23 28.20 -33.45
CA LEU A 9 3.25 29.20 -33.16
C LEU A 9 4.33 29.21 -34.25
N LYS A 10 4.85 28.04 -34.63
CA LYS A 10 5.84 27.92 -35.71
C LYS A 10 5.31 28.42 -37.06
N GLY A 11 4.02 28.19 -37.33
CA GLY A 11 3.32 28.68 -38.51
C GLY A 11 2.89 30.14 -38.43
N LYS A 12 3.17 30.86 -37.34
CA LYS A 12 2.73 32.24 -37.06
C LYS A 12 1.21 32.43 -37.15
N ALA A 13 0.44 31.36 -36.95
CA ALA A 13 -1.01 31.39 -36.91
C ALA A 13 -1.55 31.90 -35.56
N ILE A 14 -0.72 31.82 -34.51
CA ILE A 14 -0.93 32.44 -33.19
C ILE A 14 0.20 33.45 -32.98
N LYS A 15 -0.11 34.62 -32.42
CA LYS A 15 0.90 35.63 -32.06
C LYS A 15 1.70 35.15 -30.85
N GLU A 16 2.97 35.55 -30.76
CA GLU A 16 3.81 35.20 -29.62
C GLU A 16 3.24 35.71 -28.28
N GLU A 17 2.57 36.86 -28.29
CA GLU A 17 1.86 37.44 -27.14
C GLU A 17 0.69 36.58 -26.64
N ASP A 18 0.06 35.81 -27.54
CA ASP A 18 -1.08 34.94 -27.25
C ASP A 18 -0.62 33.52 -26.86
N THR A 19 0.69 33.32 -26.63
CA THR A 19 1.23 32.04 -26.22
C THR A 19 0.65 31.63 -24.86
N PRO A 20 0.08 30.42 -24.74
CA PRO A 20 -0.49 29.99 -23.47
C PRO A 20 0.57 29.89 -22.37
N LEU A 21 0.26 30.42 -21.19
CA LEU A 21 1.18 30.43 -20.04
C LEU A 21 1.69 29.02 -19.67
N TRP A 22 0.84 28.00 -19.82
CA TRP A 22 1.19 26.62 -19.51
C TRP A 22 2.25 26.03 -20.46
N LEU A 23 2.50 26.62 -21.64
CA LEU A 23 3.44 26.08 -22.62
C LEU A 23 4.86 26.02 -22.05
N VAL A 24 5.29 27.08 -21.36
CA VAL A 24 6.61 27.16 -20.71
C VAL A 24 6.75 26.07 -19.64
N VAL A 25 5.69 25.85 -18.85
CA VAL A 25 5.67 24.79 -17.83
C VAL A 25 5.75 23.41 -18.48
N TYR A 26 5.04 23.21 -19.59
CA TYR A 26 5.04 21.94 -20.32
C TYR A 26 6.41 21.65 -20.96
N GLU A 27 7.09 22.66 -21.50
CA GLU A 27 8.42 22.52 -22.09
C GLU A 27 9.50 22.27 -21.02
N ALA A 28 9.38 22.92 -19.87
CA ALA A 28 10.28 22.69 -18.74
C ALA A 28 10.07 21.32 -18.08
N PHE A 29 8.81 20.89 -17.94
CA PHE A 29 8.43 19.66 -17.26
C PHE A 29 7.46 18.81 -18.10
N PRO A 30 7.94 18.24 -19.23
CA PRO A 30 7.07 17.47 -20.11
C PRO A 30 6.60 16.19 -19.41
N PRO A 31 5.35 15.74 -19.69
CA PRO A 31 4.85 14.49 -19.13
C PRO A 31 5.67 13.30 -19.65
N LYS A 32 5.80 12.24 -18.84
CA LYS A 32 6.51 11.00 -19.22
C LYS A 32 6.05 10.41 -20.56
N TYR A 33 4.76 10.56 -20.87
CA TYR A 33 4.17 10.14 -22.13
C TYR A 33 3.29 11.25 -22.67
N GLU A 34 3.48 11.59 -23.95
CA GLU A 34 2.67 12.62 -24.59
C GLU A 34 1.18 12.19 -24.66
N PRO A 35 0.22 13.10 -24.37
CA PRO A 35 -1.20 12.83 -24.48
C PRO A 35 -1.63 12.80 -25.95
N ARG A 36 -1.35 11.67 -26.62
CA ARG A 36 -1.81 11.40 -27.97
C ARG A 36 -3.13 10.63 -27.97
N PHE A 37 -3.97 10.94 -28.95
CA PHE A 37 -5.28 10.30 -29.12
C PHE A 37 -5.16 8.81 -29.49
N ASP A 38 -4.15 8.46 -30.28
CA ASP A 38 -3.88 7.10 -30.77
C ASP A 38 -3.10 6.22 -29.76
N ARG A 39 -2.85 6.73 -28.55
CA ARG A 39 -2.07 6.01 -27.54
C ARG A 39 -2.81 4.76 -27.07
N ARG A 40 -2.31 3.58 -27.47
CA ARG A 40 -2.75 2.29 -26.92
C ARG A 40 -1.99 2.00 -25.63
N LEU A 41 -2.69 1.80 -24.52
CA LEU A 41 -2.06 1.31 -23.30
C LEU A 41 -1.72 -0.18 -23.46
N PRO A 42 -0.56 -0.63 -22.96
CA PRO A 42 -0.27 -2.05 -22.89
C PRO A 42 -1.29 -2.70 -21.94
N LYS A 43 -1.96 -3.76 -22.40
CA LYS A 43 -2.81 -4.61 -21.55
C LYS A 43 -1.91 -5.45 -20.67
N LYS A 44 -1.51 -4.91 -19.52
CA LYS A 44 -0.80 -5.69 -18.50
C LYS A 44 -1.82 -6.41 -17.63
N PRO A 45 -1.69 -7.73 -17.40
CA PRO A 45 -2.53 -8.41 -16.43
C PRO A 45 -2.24 -7.83 -15.04
N VAL A 46 -3.29 -7.52 -14.29
CA VAL A 46 -3.16 -7.11 -12.88
C VAL A 46 -2.95 -8.36 -12.05
N THR A 47 -1.83 -8.44 -11.34
CA THR A 47 -1.51 -9.56 -10.46
C THR A 47 -1.97 -9.24 -9.03
N PRO A 48 -2.57 -10.19 -8.31
CA PRO A 48 -2.83 -10.01 -6.89
C PRO A 48 -1.51 -9.88 -6.12
N ILE A 49 -1.50 -9.02 -5.10
CA ILE A 49 -0.33 -8.78 -4.24
C ILE A 49 -0.54 -9.57 -2.95
N PHE A 50 0.32 -10.56 -2.71
CA PHE A 50 0.35 -11.36 -1.50
C PHE A 50 1.74 -11.30 -0.89
N TYR A 51 1.80 -11.30 0.43
CA TYR A 51 3.03 -11.36 1.20
C TYR A 51 3.12 -12.68 1.98
N GLU A 52 4.33 -13.08 2.36
CA GLU A 52 4.55 -14.33 3.09
C GLU A 52 3.79 -14.35 4.42
N GLU A 53 3.72 -13.20 5.09
CA GLU A 53 3.01 -13.11 6.35
C GLU A 53 1.47 -13.20 6.22
N ASP A 54 0.91 -13.06 5.00
CA ASP A 54 -0.54 -13.21 4.77
C ASP A 54 -1.03 -14.62 5.09
N LEU A 55 -0.16 -15.63 4.98
CA LEU A 55 -0.46 -17.00 5.43
C LEU A 55 -0.77 -17.02 6.93
N ILE A 56 0.09 -16.37 7.73
CA ILE A 56 -0.05 -16.29 9.19
C ILE A 56 -1.22 -15.39 9.58
N ARG A 57 -1.39 -14.25 8.91
CA ARG A 57 -2.57 -13.38 9.10
C ARG A 57 -3.85 -14.16 8.84
N SER A 58 -3.93 -14.90 7.74
CA SER A 58 -5.13 -15.67 7.39
C SER A 58 -5.45 -16.75 8.43
N ARG A 59 -4.42 -17.41 8.99
CA ARG A 59 -4.57 -18.42 10.04
C ARG A 59 -5.07 -17.78 11.34
N PHE A 60 -4.43 -16.70 11.77
CA PHE A 60 -4.84 -15.94 12.97
C PHE A 60 -6.29 -15.47 12.88
N HIS A 61 -6.69 -14.92 11.73
CA HIS A 61 -8.06 -14.46 11.51
C HIS A 61 -9.09 -15.59 11.44
N LYS A 62 -8.69 -16.82 11.10
CA LYS A 62 -9.58 -18.00 11.14
C LYS A 62 -9.74 -18.53 12.56
N ASP A 63 -8.66 -18.56 13.33
CA ASP A 63 -8.65 -19.15 14.67
C ASP A 63 -9.26 -18.21 15.72
N GLN A 64 -9.12 -16.89 15.53
CA GLN A 64 -9.60 -15.90 16.47
C GLN A 64 -11.07 -15.52 16.20
N LYS A 65 -11.92 -15.65 17.22
CA LYS A 65 -13.34 -15.27 17.17
C LYS A 65 -13.57 -13.76 17.26
N PHE A 66 -12.71 -13.05 18.00
CA PHE A 66 -12.83 -11.62 18.20
C PHE A 66 -11.50 -10.90 17.96
N ILE A 67 -11.51 -9.93 17.05
CA ILE A 67 -10.36 -9.08 16.75
C ILE A 67 -10.79 -7.62 17.01
N PRO A 68 -10.06 -6.87 17.86
CA PRO A 68 -10.44 -5.51 18.20
C PRO A 68 -10.38 -4.59 16.98
N ALA A 69 -11.23 -3.56 16.98
CA ALA A 69 -11.25 -2.55 15.94
C ALA A 69 -9.87 -1.86 15.80
N THR A 70 -9.45 -1.60 14.57
CA THR A 70 -8.19 -0.93 14.27
C THR A 70 -8.46 0.52 13.87
N ASN A 71 -7.66 1.44 14.41
CA ASN A 71 -7.71 2.85 14.01
C ASN A 71 -6.88 3.08 12.75
N LEU A 72 -7.55 3.25 11.60
CA LEU A 72 -6.88 3.51 10.32
C LEU A 72 -6.37 4.95 10.17
N ALA A 73 -6.75 5.88 11.07
CA ALA A 73 -6.31 7.27 11.02
C ALA A 73 -4.95 7.50 11.71
N ASN A 74 -4.48 6.55 12.53
CA ASN A 74 -3.21 6.66 13.25
C ASN A 74 -2.26 5.52 12.86
N GLU A 75 -1.25 5.85 12.06
CA GLU A 75 -0.24 4.91 11.57
C GLU A 75 0.63 4.30 12.68
N ASN A 76 0.74 4.99 13.83
CA ASN A 76 1.57 4.51 14.95
C ASN A 76 0.89 3.39 15.76
N VAL A 77 -0.43 3.23 15.62
CA VAL A 77 -1.18 2.23 16.38
C VAL A 77 -1.21 0.92 15.60
N LYS A 78 -0.45 -0.07 16.08
CA LYS A 78 -0.45 -1.42 15.51
C LYS A 78 -1.78 -2.12 15.76
N SER A 79 -2.31 -2.77 14.72
CA SER A 79 -3.47 -3.66 14.84
C SER A 79 -3.16 -4.88 15.71
N ALA A 80 -4.19 -5.56 16.22
CA ALA A 80 -4.00 -6.81 16.96
C ALA A 80 -3.26 -7.86 16.14
N THR A 81 -3.60 -8.00 14.85
CA THR A 81 -2.92 -8.89 13.91
C THR A 81 -1.46 -8.52 13.73
N GLN A 82 -1.11 -7.23 13.67
CA GLN A 82 0.27 -6.79 13.53
C GLN A 82 1.08 -7.03 14.82
N ASN A 83 0.47 -6.85 15.98
CA ASN A 83 1.10 -7.20 17.26
C ASN A 83 1.36 -8.71 17.34
N PHE A 84 0.38 -9.54 17.00
CA PHE A 84 0.54 -10.99 16.91
C PHE A 84 1.66 -11.38 15.95
N LEU A 85 1.69 -10.79 14.75
CA LEU A 85 2.75 -11.06 13.78
C LEU A 85 4.14 -10.72 14.34
N SER A 86 4.28 -9.62 15.08
CA SER A 86 5.56 -9.27 15.72
C SER A 86 5.99 -10.25 16.82
N MET A 87 5.04 -10.78 17.59
CA MET A 87 5.32 -11.86 18.54
C MET A 87 5.78 -13.12 17.80
N TYR A 88 5.02 -13.55 16.78
CA TYR A 88 5.35 -14.70 15.96
C TYR A 88 6.75 -14.58 15.32
N GLN A 89 7.09 -13.42 14.77
CA GLN A 89 8.42 -13.16 14.19
C GLN A 89 9.55 -13.21 15.24
N THR A 90 9.27 -12.87 16.48
CA THR A 90 10.24 -12.96 17.58
C THR A 90 10.51 -14.41 17.92
N ILE A 91 9.46 -15.23 18.07
CA ILE A 91 9.57 -16.66 18.36
C ILE A 91 10.18 -17.43 17.17
N LYS A 92 9.85 -17.05 15.93
CA LYS A 92 10.41 -17.67 14.71
C LYS A 92 11.93 -17.52 14.60
N LYS A 93 12.52 -16.50 15.24
CA LYS A 93 13.99 -16.36 15.28
C LYS A 93 14.63 -17.40 16.19
N GLU A 94 13.91 -17.91 17.17
CA GLU A 94 14.39 -18.90 18.14
C GLU A 94 14.08 -20.33 17.71
N GLU A 95 12.96 -20.55 17.02
CA GLU A 95 12.41 -21.87 16.71
C GLU A 95 12.13 -22.05 15.20
N LEU A 96 12.55 -23.19 14.64
CA LEU A 96 12.55 -23.42 13.19
C LEU A 96 11.24 -23.99 12.61
N LEU A 97 10.35 -24.56 13.44
CA LEU A 97 9.15 -25.24 12.94
C LEU A 97 7.90 -24.34 13.03
N GLU A 98 7.38 -23.94 11.87
CA GLU A 98 6.34 -22.90 11.76
C GLU A 98 5.06 -23.18 12.55
N ASP A 99 4.60 -24.43 12.60
CA ASP A 99 3.37 -24.81 13.32
C ASP A 99 3.51 -24.64 14.83
N LYS A 100 4.63 -25.12 15.40
CA LYS A 100 4.92 -24.96 16.83
C LYS A 100 5.12 -23.51 17.21
N THR A 101 5.80 -22.74 16.36
CA THR A 101 5.97 -21.30 16.54
C THR A 101 4.62 -20.59 16.58
N TYR A 102 3.68 -20.99 15.73
CA TYR A 102 2.34 -20.41 15.69
C TYR A 102 1.52 -20.75 16.94
N GLU A 103 1.52 -22.01 17.36
CA GLU A 103 0.81 -22.45 18.57
C GLU A 103 1.30 -21.70 19.81
N ARG A 104 2.63 -21.60 19.96
CA ARG A 104 3.26 -20.86 21.07
C ARG A 104 2.95 -19.36 21.02
N ALA A 105 2.95 -18.76 19.82
CA ALA A 105 2.57 -17.37 19.65
C ALA A 105 1.10 -17.13 20.03
N MET A 106 0.22 -18.09 19.73
CA MET A 106 -1.20 -18.04 20.09
C MET A 106 -1.42 -18.15 21.60
N GLU A 107 -0.72 -19.06 22.28
CA GLU A 107 -0.75 -19.18 23.74
C GLU A 107 -0.33 -17.86 24.40
N GLN A 108 0.79 -17.28 23.93
CA GLN A 108 1.27 -15.99 24.43
C GLN A 108 0.24 -14.88 24.18
N TYR A 109 -0.33 -14.80 22.98
CA TYR A 109 -1.35 -13.81 22.64
C TYR A 109 -2.60 -13.91 23.54
N VAL A 110 -3.10 -15.13 23.79
CA VAL A 110 -4.26 -15.35 24.67
C VAL A 110 -3.95 -14.88 26.09
N SER A 111 -2.78 -15.24 26.63
CA SER A 111 -2.35 -14.78 27.95
C SER A 111 -2.25 -13.26 28.04
N GLU A 112 -1.76 -12.57 27.01
CA GLU A 112 -1.70 -11.10 26.98
C GLU A 112 -3.10 -10.47 26.95
N MET A 113 -4.05 -11.12 26.27
CA MET A 113 -5.43 -10.65 26.20
C MET A 113 -6.17 -10.82 27.52
N GLU A 114 -5.98 -11.95 28.21
CA GLU A 114 -6.52 -12.20 29.56
C GLU A 114 -5.98 -11.19 30.57
N ASN A 115 -4.66 -11.00 30.62
CA ASN A 115 -4.01 -10.00 31.48
C ASN A 115 -4.50 -8.56 31.21
N ARG A 116 -4.85 -8.23 29.95
CA ARG A 116 -5.41 -6.92 29.60
C ARG A 116 -6.87 -6.78 30.01
N ALA A 117 -7.62 -7.87 30.08
CA ALA A 117 -8.98 -7.88 30.59
C ALA A 117 -8.98 -7.68 32.11
N GLU A 118 -8.14 -8.41 32.84
CA GLU A 118 -7.99 -8.28 34.30
C GLU A 118 -7.58 -6.87 34.73
N LYS A 119 -6.71 -6.20 33.98
CA LYS A 119 -6.30 -4.80 34.27
C LYS A 119 -7.40 -3.75 34.05
N ARG A 120 -8.50 -4.12 33.40
CA ARG A 120 -9.62 -3.22 33.11
C ARG A 120 -10.77 -3.38 34.11
N GLU A 121 -10.77 -4.46 34.89
CA GLU A 121 -11.65 -4.67 36.05
C GLU A 121 -11.09 -3.99 37.30
#